data_AF-A0A834LHH9-F1
#
_entry.id   AF-A0A834LHH9-F1
#
_cell.length_a   1.000
_cell.length_b   1.000
_cell.length_c   1.000
_cell.angle_alpha   90.00
_cell.angle_beta   90.00
_cell.angle_gamma   90.00
#
_symmetry.space_group_name_H-M   'P 1'
#
loop_
_entity.id
_entity.type
_entity.pdbx_description
1 polymer ?
#
loop_
_entity_poly.entity_id
_entity_poly.type
_entity_poly.pdbx_seq_one_letter_code
_entity_poly.pdbx_strand_id
1 'polypeptide(L)'
;MKRRKAMKAFSSKWCEAFSTYPRTYDLIHAMLTVCSAYTKDKCNAEDILLEMDRILRPEGSVIFCDQVDVLVKVKKLVSSMR
;
A
#
# COMPACT_ATOMS: atom_id res chain seq x y z
N MET A 1 2.96 26.97 0.15
CA MET A 1 2.66 26.02 1.24
C MET A 1 2.03 24.77 0.64
N LYS A 2 2.82 23.76 0.23
CA LYS A 2 2.27 22.51 -0.33
C LYS A 2 1.60 21.74 0.81
N ARG A 3 0.27 21.57 0.74
CA ARG A 3 -0.47 20.75 1.73
C ARG A 3 0.02 19.31 1.60
N ARG A 4 0.74 18.82 2.62
CA ARG A 4 1.13 17.41 2.70
C ARG A 4 -0.16 16.58 2.78
N LYS A 5 -0.42 15.74 1.78
CA LYS A 5 -1.59 14.86 1.78
C LYS A 5 -1.17 13.47 2.25
N ALA A 6 -1.77 13.02 3.35
CA ALA A 6 -1.58 11.69 3.89
C ALA A 6 -2.84 10.84 3.68
N MET A 7 -2.66 9.57 3.28
CA MET A 7 -3.74 8.60 3.15
C MET A 7 -3.55 7.48 4.17
N LYS A 8 -4.63 7.15 4.89
CA LYS A 8 -4.69 5.93 5.69
C LYS A 8 -5.25 4.81 4.81
N ALA A 9 -4.39 3.85 4.51
CA ALA A 9 -4.65 2.71 3.68
C ALA A 9 -5.22 1.57 4.53
N PHE A 10 -6.49 1.23 4.33
CA PHE A 10 -7.16 0.09 4.98
C PHE A 10 -7.40 -1.03 3.96
N SER A 11 -6.90 -2.23 4.24
CA SER A 11 -6.77 -3.36 3.29
C SER A 11 -8.02 -3.68 2.46
N SER A 12 -9.23 -3.59 3.02
CA SER A 12 -10.45 -3.93 2.27
C SER A 12 -10.70 -3.06 1.04
N LYS A 13 -10.13 -1.85 0.98
CA LYS A 13 -10.28 -0.92 -0.14
C LYS A 13 -9.21 -1.07 -1.22
N TRP A 14 -8.14 -1.82 -0.98
CA TRP A 14 -7.02 -1.97 -1.94
C TRP A 14 -7.22 -3.11 -2.94
N CYS A 15 -8.18 -4.00 -2.68
CA CYS A 15 -8.60 -5.01 -3.66
C CYS A 15 -9.41 -4.40 -4.82
N GLU A 16 -9.89 -3.17 -4.65
CA GLU A 16 -10.58 -2.42 -5.69
C GLU A 16 -9.67 -1.29 -6.18
N ALA A 17 -9.61 -1.07 -7.49
CA ALA A 17 -8.82 0.02 -8.06
C ALA A 17 -9.31 1.37 -7.51
N PHE A 18 -8.38 2.18 -7.02
CA PHE A 18 -8.73 3.50 -6.51
C PHE A 18 -9.05 4.43 -7.69
N SER A 19 -10.24 5.03 -7.68
CA SER A 19 -10.60 6.14 -8.58
C SER A 19 -9.92 7.46 -8.14
N THR A 20 -8.61 7.40 -7.90
CA THR A 20 -7.80 8.55 -7.51
C THR A 20 -6.75 8.83 -8.57
N TYR A 21 -6.45 10.11 -8.75
CA TYR A 21 -5.43 10.56 -9.69
C TYR A 21 -4.03 10.09 -9.25
N PRO A 22 -3.18 9.65 -10.21
CA PRO A 22 -1.80 9.29 -9.93
C PRO A 22 -1.06 10.44 -9.22
N ARG A 23 -0.08 10.12 -8.36
CA ARG A 23 0.83 11.10 -7.72
C ARG A 23 0.16 12.14 -6.79
N THR A 24 -0.89 11.73 -6.07
CA THR A 24 -1.67 12.66 -5.22
C THR A 24 -1.17 12.75 -3.78
N TYR A 25 -0.58 11.68 -3.24
CA TYR A 25 -0.22 11.58 -1.83
C TYR A 25 1.29 11.57 -1.62
N ASP A 26 1.72 12.18 -0.52
CA ASP A 26 3.12 12.26 -0.11
C ASP A 26 3.46 11.18 0.94
N LEU A 27 2.44 10.70 1.65
CA LEU A 27 2.58 9.66 2.66
C LEU A 27 1.39 8.70 2.60
N ILE A 28 1.67 7.39 2.52
CA ILE A 28 0.66 6.35 2.68
C ILE A 28 0.98 5.56 3.94
N HIS A 29 0.04 5.55 4.88
CA HIS A 29 0.12 4.73 6.08
C HIS A 29 -0.76 3.48 5.90
N ALA A 30 -0.10 2.35 5.63
CA ALA A 30 -0.73 1.07 5.39
C ALA A 30 -0.76 0.24 6.68
N MET A 31 -1.96 0.13 7.24
CA MET A 31 -2.22 -0.72 8.39
C MET A 31 -2.80 -2.03 7.86
N LEU A 32 -1.92 -2.97 7.57
CA LEU A 32 -2.26 -4.26 6.95
C LEU A 32 -2.81 -5.29 7.96
N THR A 33 -3.06 -4.89 9.21
CA THR A 33 -3.48 -5.73 10.36
C THR A 33 -4.75 -6.58 10.14
N VAL A 34 -5.44 -6.41 9.01
CA VAL A 34 -6.60 -7.21 8.61
C VAL A 34 -6.24 -8.33 7.61
N CYS A 35 -5.07 -8.31 6.98
CA CYS A 35 -4.66 -9.32 6.00
C CYS A 35 -4.49 -10.74 6.58
N SER A 36 -4.18 -10.90 7.87
CA SER A 36 -4.14 -12.24 8.49
C SER A 36 -5.50 -12.95 8.53
N ALA A 37 -6.61 -12.21 8.43
CA ALA A 37 -7.97 -12.79 8.48
C ALA A 37 -8.60 -13.02 7.10
N TYR A 38 -8.03 -12.46 6.02
CA TYR A 38 -8.62 -12.49 4.67
C TYR A 38 -7.71 -13.17 3.63
N THR A 39 -6.76 -13.99 4.08
CA THR A 39 -5.75 -14.72 3.29
C THR A 39 -6.30 -15.84 2.40
N LYS A 40 -7.56 -15.83 1.96
CA LYS A 40 -8.06 -16.94 1.12
C LYS A 40 -8.46 -16.63 -0.32
N ASP A 41 -9.13 -15.54 -0.67
CA ASP A 41 -9.85 -15.64 -1.97
C ASP A 41 -9.75 -14.49 -2.99
N LYS A 42 -9.26 -13.25 -2.72
CA LYS A 42 -9.41 -12.17 -3.75
C LYS A 42 -8.32 -11.12 -3.96
N CYS A 43 -7.33 -10.94 -3.08
CA CYS A 43 -6.41 -9.80 -3.20
C CYS A 43 -4.94 -10.21 -3.07
N ASN A 44 -4.17 -10.07 -4.15
CA ASN A 44 -2.73 -10.32 -4.13
C ASN A 44 -2.00 -9.10 -3.56
N ALA A 45 -0.97 -9.34 -2.74
CA ALA A 45 -0.14 -8.25 -2.20
C ALA A 45 0.56 -7.44 -3.29
N GLU A 46 0.79 -8.05 -4.46
CA GLU A 46 1.38 -7.43 -5.64
C GLU A 46 0.49 -6.32 -6.21
N ASP A 47 -0.83 -6.57 -6.35
CA ASP A 47 -1.78 -5.60 -6.89
C ASP A 47 -1.91 -4.38 -5.97
N ILE A 48 -1.90 -4.61 -4.65
CA ILE A 48 -1.91 -3.53 -3.65
C ILE A 48 -0.66 -2.65 -3.81
N LEU A 49 0.51 -3.27 -3.94
CA LEU A 49 1.78 -2.56 -4.08
C LEU A 49 1.84 -1.73 -5.38
N LEU A 50 1.30 -2.26 -6.48
CA LEU A 50 1.19 -1.55 -7.75
C LEU A 50 0.27 -0.32 -7.64
N GLU A 51 -0.90 -0.45 -6.98
CA GLU A 51 -1.78 0.70 -6.76
C GLU A 51 -1.15 1.74 -5.83
N MET A 52 -0.37 1.32 -4.83
CA MET A 52 0.37 2.25 -3.98
C MET A 52 1.39 3.06 -4.79
N ASP A 53 2.18 2.39 -5.64
CA ASP A 53 3.17 3.05 -6.51
C ASP A 53 2.52 4.05 -7.47
N ARG A 54 1.39 3.69 -8.07
CA ARG A 54 0.62 4.58 -8.96
C ARG A 54 0.19 5.88 -8.28
N ILE A 55 -0.21 5.80 -7.01
CA ILE A 55 -0.83 6.91 -6.26
C ILE A 55 0.22 7.81 -5.58
N LEU A 56 1.41 7.28 -5.28
CA LEU A 56 2.50 8.01 -4.62
C LEU A 56 3.14 9.05 -5.55
N ARG A 57 3.40 10.24 -5.00
CA ARG A 57 4.26 11.26 -5.62
C ARG A 57 5.71 10.74 -5.67
N PRO A 58 6.55 11.14 -6.65
CA PRO A 58 7.99 10.88 -6.54
C PRO A 58 8.50 11.58 -5.27
N GLU A 59 9.33 10.88 -4.48
CA GLU A 59 9.71 11.19 -3.09
C GLU A 59 8.65 10.90 -2.00
N GLY A 60 7.52 10.28 -2.36
CA GLY A 60 6.52 9.82 -1.41
C GLY A 60 7.03 8.64 -0.55
N SER A 61 6.55 8.55 0.68
CA SER A 61 6.92 7.47 1.60
C SER A 61 5.73 6.56 1.92
N VAL A 62 6.01 5.28 2.15
CA VAL A 62 5.01 4.30 2.59
C VAL A 62 5.46 3.72 3.93
N ILE A 63 4.55 3.72 4.89
CA ILE A 63 4.77 3.08 6.19
C ILE A 63 3.88 1.85 6.26
N PHE A 64 4.50 0.67 6.36
CA PHE A 64 3.83 -0.61 6.57
C PHE A 64 3.89 -0.98 8.05
N CYS A 65 2.73 -1.15 8.68
CA CYS A 65 2.62 -1.65 10.05
C CYS A 65 1.78 -2.94 10.06
N ASP A 66 2.43 -4.09 10.18
CA ASP A 66 1.79 -5.40 10.29
C ASP A 66 2.68 -6.46 10.97
N GLN A 67 2.22 -7.71 11.05
CA GLN A 67 3.00 -8.85 11.53
C GLN A 67 4.26 -9.09 10.71
N VAL A 68 5.28 -9.65 11.38
CA VAL A 68 6.63 -9.84 10.83
C VAL A 68 6.61 -10.67 9.54
N ASP A 69 5.78 -11.72 9.47
CA ASP A 69 5.69 -12.61 8.30
C ASP A 69 5.21 -11.88 7.04
N VAL A 70 4.27 -10.95 7.19
CA VAL A 70 3.75 -10.13 6.08
C VAL A 70 4.79 -9.11 5.66
N LEU A 71 5.47 -8.48 6.63
CA LEU A 71 6.54 -7.51 6.35
C LEU A 71 7.70 -8.16 5.57
N VAL A 72 8.07 -9.41 5.86
CA VAL A 72 9.10 -10.14 5.11
C VAL A 72 8.67 -10.39 3.66
N LYS A 73 7.41 -10.75 3.42
CA LYS A 73 6.87 -10.94 2.06
C LYS A 73 6.84 -9.63 1.28
N VAL A 74 6.30 -8.57 1.87
CA VAL A 74 6.24 -7.24 1.25
C VAL A 74 7.64 -6.72 0.95
N LYS A 75 8.60 -6.89 1.86
CA LYS A 75 9.99 -6.49 1.63
C LYS A 75 10.61 -7.19 0.43
N LYS A 76 10.33 -8.49 0.22
CA LYS A 76 10.78 -9.26 -0.96
C LYS A 76 10.14 -8.77 -2.27
N LEU A 77 8.86 -8.40 -2.23
CA LEU A 77 8.16 -7.85 -3.40
C LEU A 77 8.68 -6.46 -3.75
N VAL A 78 8.78 -5.56 -2.78
CA VAL A 78 9.31 -4.21 -2.98
C VAL A 78 10.77 -4.23 -3.45
N SER A 79 11.60 -5.16 -2.94
CA SER A 79 12.96 -5.32 -3.46
C SER A 79 13.01 -5.81 -4.90
N SER A 80 11.95 -6.44 -5.40
CA SER A 80 11.85 -6.93 -6.78
C SER A 80 11.28 -5.88 -7.75
N MET A 81 10.57 -4.86 -7.25
CA MET A 81 10.00 -3.77 -8.07
C MET A 81 10.99 -2.63 -8.35
N ARG A 82 12.30 -2.90 -8.30
CA ARG A 82 13.35 -1.88 -8.48
C ARG A 82 14.19 -2.13 -9.71
#